data_AF-A0A3A5WMA7-F1
#
_entry.id   AF-A0A3A5WMA7-F1
#
_cell.length_a   1.000
_cell.length_b   1.000
_cell.length_c   1.000
_cell.angle_alpha   90.00
_cell.angle_beta   90.00
_cell.angle_gamma   90.00
#
_symmetry.space_group_name_H-M   'P 1'
#
loop_
_entity.id
_entity.type
_entity.pdbx_description
1 polymer ?
#
loop_
_entity_poly.entity_id
_entity_poly.type
_entity_poly.pdbx_seq_one_letter_code
_entity_poly.pdbx_strand_id
1 'polypeptide(L)' 'MKGEAVKKLILIQSLIIYTWIMKRCIVLFITFCCAVVSNAQTNGIVTDGEKGLPLAGVNIYLQKDSVYTQ' A
#
# COMPACT_ATOMS: atom_id res chain seq x y z
N MET A 1 -32.92 -2.35 -37.40
CA MET A 1 -33.10 -2.87 -36.03
C MET A 1 -32.00 -3.85 -35.59
N LYS A 2 -31.58 -4.83 -36.42
CA LYS A 2 -30.58 -5.85 -36.02
C LYS A 2 -29.18 -5.30 -35.69
N GLY A 3 -28.69 -4.29 -36.43
CA GLY A 3 -27.36 -3.70 -36.21
C GLY A 3 -27.23 -2.84 -34.94
N GLU A 4 -28.32 -2.22 -34.48
CA GLU A 4 -28.30 -1.39 -33.27
C GLU A 4 -28.24 -2.26 -32.00
N ALA A 5 -28.95 -3.39 -32.01
CA ALA A 5 -28.87 -4.39 -30.94
C ALA A 5 -27.47 -5.00 -30.80
N VAL A 6 -26.79 -5.26 -31.91
CA VAL A 6 -25.40 -5.77 -31.90
C VAL A 6 -24.43 -4.74 -31.34
N LYS A 7 -24.57 -3.45 -31.69
CA LYS A 7 -23.76 -2.37 -31.12
C LYS A 7 -23.96 -2.24 -29.60
N LYS A 8 -25.20 -2.32 -29.13
CA LYS A 8 -25.52 -2.30 -27.68
C LYS A 8 -24.90 -3.49 -26.95
N LEU A 9 -24.93 -4.68 -27.54
CA LEU A 9 -24.31 -5.87 -26.97
C LEU A 9 -22.78 -5.72 -26.84
N ILE A 10 -22.11 -5.19 -27.87
CA ILE A 10 -20.66 -4.94 -27.84
C ILE A 10 -20.31 -3.94 -26.73
N LEU A 11 -21.08 -2.85 -26.59
CA LEU A 11 -20.85 -1.86 -25.53
C LEU A 11 -21.01 -2.46 -24.13
N ILE A 12 -22.04 -3.29 -23.92
CA ILE A 12 -22.27 -3.96 -22.64
C ILE A 12 -21.11 -4.91 -22.31
N GLN A 13 -20.68 -5.72 -23.28
CA GLN A 13 -19.54 -6.63 -23.10
C GLN A 13 -18.25 -5.86 -22.78
N SER A 14 -18.00 -4.75 -23.48
CA SER A 14 -16.83 -3.90 -23.23
C SER A 14 -16.87 -3.27 -21.84
N LEU A 15 -18.04 -2.83 -21.38
CA LEU A 15 -18.23 -2.26 -20.04
C LEU A 15 -18.01 -3.31 -18.93
N ILE A 16 -18.51 -4.53 -19.14
CA ILE A 16 -18.29 -5.65 -18.23
C ILE A 16 -16.79 -5.94 -18.13
N ILE A 17 -16.10 -6.11 -19.27
CA ILE A 17 -14.66 -6.37 -19.28
C ILE A 17 -13.88 -5.26 -18.56
N TYR A 18 -14.23 -3.99 -18.83
CA TYR A 18 -13.61 -2.85 -18.16
C TYR A 18 -13.80 -2.88 -16.64
N THR A 19 -15.02 -3.17 -16.16
CA THR A 19 -15.29 -3.28 -14.72
C THR A 19 -14.55 -4.44 -14.06
N TRP A 20 -14.42 -5.58 -14.75
CA TRP A 20 -13.60 -6.70 -14.27
C TRP A 20 -12.11 -6.36 -14.19
N ILE A 21 -11.58 -5.65 -15.17
CA ILE A 21 -10.19 -5.18 -15.19
C ILE A 21 -9.94 -4.18 -14.06
N MET A 22 -10.78 -3.14 -13.95
CA MET A 22 -10.64 -2.12 -12.91
C MET A 22 -10.69 -2.72 -11.50
N LYS A 23 -11.59 -3.68 -11.25
CA LYS A 23 -11.67 -4.39 -9.96
C LYS A 23 -10.36 -5.13 -9.64
N ARG A 24 -9.76 -5.81 -10.61
CA ARG A 24 -8.46 -6.49 -10.41
C ARG A 24 -7.34 -5.49 -10.18
N CYS A 25 -7.31 -4.37 -10.92
CA CYS A 25 -6.31 -3.31 -10.72
C CYS A 25 -6.36 -2.72 -9.31
N ILE A 26 -7.56 -2.48 -8.77
CA ILE A 26 -7.73 -1.94 -7.41
C ILE A 26 -7.19 -2.94 -6.37
N VAL A 27 -7.52 -4.23 -6.50
CA VAL A 27 -7.03 -5.26 -5.57
C VAL A 27 -5.50 -5.37 -5.61
N LEU A 28 -4.92 -5.35 -6.80
CA LEU A 28 -3.47 -5.36 -6.97
C LEU A 28 -2.81 -4.12 -6.36
N PHE A 29 -3.40 -2.94 -6.58
CA PHE A 29 -2.89 -1.69 -6.01
C PHE A 29 -2.90 -1.71 -4.48
N ILE A 30 -4.02 -2.13 -3.86
CA ILE A 30 -4.12 -2.25 -2.40
C ILE A 30 -3.07 -3.23 -1.87
N THR A 31 -2.94 -4.38 -2.51
CA THR A 31 -1.97 -5.41 -2.10
C THR A 31 -0.54 -4.90 -2.20
N PHE A 32 -0.21 -4.20 -3.28
CA PHE A 32 1.09 -3.57 -3.48
C PHE A 32 1.37 -2.51 -2.40
N CYS A 33 0.42 -1.61 -2.13
CA CYS A 33 0.55 -0.60 -1.07
C CYS A 33 0.79 -1.25 0.29
N CYS A 34 0.05 -2.31 0.63
CA CYS A 34 0.26 -3.08 1.87
C CYS A 34 1.65 -3.70 1.94
N ALA A 35 2.16 -4.25 0.83
CA ALA A 35 3.50 -4.81 0.77
C ALA A 35 4.59 -3.75 1.01
N VAL A 36 4.45 -2.57 0.41
CA VAL A 36 5.41 -1.46 0.61
C VAL A 36 5.43 -1.01 2.07
N VAL A 37 4.26 -0.78 2.68
CA VAL A 37 4.17 -0.35 4.09
C VAL A 37 4.71 -1.43 5.04
N SER A 38 4.42 -2.70 4.78
CA SER A 38 4.90 -3.81 5.63
C SER A 38 6.40 -4.03 5.52
N ASN A 39 7.03 -3.65 4.40
CA ASN A 39 8.48 -3.73 4.22
C ASN A 39 9.24 -2.50 4.76
N ALA A 40 8.54 -1.48 5.25
CA ALA A 40 9.18 -0.32 5.85
C ALA A 40 9.83 -0.73 7.19
N GLN A 41 11.14 -0.93 7.19
CA GLN A 41 11.93 -1.16 8.40
C GLN A 41 12.41 0.19 8.96
N THR A 42 12.11 0.48 10.23
CA THR A 42 12.61 1.67 10.91
C THR A 42 14.00 1.40 11.48
N ASN A 43 15.03 1.85 10.76
CA ASN A 43 16.43 1.74 11.19
C ASN A 43 16.90 3.07 11.81
N GLY A 44 17.69 2.99 12.87
CA GLY A 44 18.25 4.15 13.56
C GLY A 44 19.59 3.83 14.22
N ILE A 45 20.43 4.85 14.40
CA ILE A 45 21.73 4.76 15.07
C ILE A 45 21.70 5.72 16.26
N VAL A 46 22.19 5.28 17.41
CA VAL A 46 22.36 6.13 18.59
C VAL A 46 23.82 6.56 18.65
N THR A 47 24.07 7.87 18.65
CA THR A 47 25.41 8.45 18.68
C THR A 47 25.64 9.26 19.95
N ASP A 48 26.87 9.22 20.46
CA ASP A 48 27.36 10.05 21.56
C ASP A 48 27.38 11.53 21.13
N GLY A 49 26.76 12.42 21.92
CA GLY A 49 26.62 13.84 21.58
C GLY A 49 27.90 14.66 21.72
N GLU A 50 28.88 14.20 22.51
CA GLU A 50 30.17 14.88 22.69
C GLU A 50 31.20 14.40 21.66
N LYS A 51 31.19 13.10 21.34
CA LYS A 51 32.21 12.44 20.49
C LYS A 51 31.75 12.17 19.07
N GLY A 52 30.44 12.16 18.81
CA GLY A 52 29.85 11.85 17.51
C GLY A 52 30.00 10.37 17.08
N LEU A 53 30.37 9.48 18.00
CA LEU A 53 30.60 8.05 17.72
C LEU A 53 29.35 7.22 18.07
N PRO A 54 29.12 6.05 17.43
CA PRO A 54 28.02 5.16 17.80
C PRO A 54 28.15 4.67 19.25
N LEU A 55 27.05 4.73 20.00
CA LEU A 55 26.97 4.21 21.36
C LEU A 55 26.81 2.68 21.32
N ALA A 56 27.72 1.97 21.98
CA ALA A 56 27.70 0.52 22.13
C ALA A 56 27.19 0.12 23.53
N GLY A 57 26.51 -1.03 23.63
CA GLY A 57 26.06 -1.59 24.91
C GLY A 57 24.84 -0.89 25.55
N VAL A 58 24.11 -0.09 24.77
CA VAL A 58 22.88 0.59 25.22
C VAL A 58 21.63 -0.21 24.88
N ASN A 59 20.62 -0.17 25.75
CA ASN A 59 19.29 -0.75 25.47
C ASN A 59 18.39 0.30 24.80
N ILE A 60 17.73 -0.09 23.72
CA ILE A 60 16.77 0.75 22.99
C ILE A 60 15.39 0.12 23.14
N TYR A 61 14.44 0.87 23.67
CA TYR A 61 13.05 0.45 23.80
C TYR A 61 12.18 1.28 22.86
N LEU A 62 11.54 0.61 21.89
CA LEU A 62 10.60 1.24 20.98
C LEU A 62 9.19 0.94 21.46
N GLN A 63 8.45 1.99 21.82
CA GLN A 63 7.04 1.88 22.18
C GLN A 63 6.18 2.36 21.03
N LYS A 64 5.17 1.58 20.66
CA LYS A 64 4.15 2.03 19.72
C LYS A 64 3.21 2.94 20.47
N ASP A 65 3.16 4.22 20.10
CA ASP A 65 2.11 5.11 20.57
C ASP A 65 0.78 4.61 20.02
N SER A 66 0.04 3.91 20.88
CA SER A 66 -1.35 3.59 20.62
C SER A 66 -2.15 4.87 20.89
N VAL A 67 -2.29 5.73 19.87
CA VAL A 67 -3.29 6.80 19.93
C VAL A 67 -4.67 6.15 19.88
N TYR A 68 -5.22 5.83 21.05
CA TYR A 68 -6.62 5.49 21.19
C TYR A 68 -7.42 6.78 20.97
N THR A 69 -7.94 6.96 19.76
CA THR A 69 -8.99 7.96 19.54
C THR A 69 -10.28 7.41 20.16
N GLN A 70 -10.70 8.02 21.25
CA GLN A 70 -11.96 7.73 21.95
C GLN A 70 -13.17 8.23 21.15
#